data_AF-A0A9E5EEL1-F1
#
_entry.id   AF-A0A9E5EEL1-F1
#
_cell.length_a   1.000
_cell.length_b   1.000
_cell.length_c   1.000
_cell.angle_alpha   90.00
_cell.angle_beta   90.00
_cell.angle_gamma   90.00
#
_symmetry.space_group_name_H-M   'P 1'
#
loop_
_entity.id
_entity.type
_entity.pdbx_description
1 polymer ?
#
loop_
_entity_poly.entity_id
_entity_poly.type
_entity_poly.pdbx_seq_one_letter_code
_entity_poly.pdbx_strand_id
1 'polypeptide(L)'
;MLDIRQGEAVHRRGFVIGKLNKIVNLVTMLEASVETRVRFAETDAMGVTYHGNYLPWFEMARVAMLDKIGYPYRELEKDGFLLPVLE
;
A
#
# COMPACT_ATOMS: atom_id res chain seq x y z
N MET A 1 -22.87 28.51 -40.23
CA MET A 1 -22.74 27.07 -39.91
C MET A 1 -21.28 26.81 -39.61
N LEU A 2 -20.99 26.05 -38.53
CA LEU A 2 -19.68 25.72 -37.92
C LEU A 2 -19.11 26.83 -37.00
N ASP A 3 -18.68 26.61 -35.75
CA ASP A 3 -18.54 25.41 -34.93
C ASP A 3 -18.38 25.86 -33.45
N ILE A 4 -19.33 25.51 -32.57
CA ILE A 4 -19.34 25.87 -31.13
C ILE A 4 -18.78 24.70 -30.27
N ARG A 5 -18.20 23.66 -30.88
CA ARG A 5 -17.83 22.43 -30.14
C ARG A 5 -16.42 22.42 -29.54
N GLN A 6 -15.61 23.46 -29.70
CA GLN A 6 -14.22 23.45 -29.21
C GLN A 6 -14.05 23.87 -27.74
N GLY A 7 -15.05 24.50 -27.11
CA GLY A 7 -14.96 24.98 -25.72
C GLY A 7 -15.14 23.90 -24.64
N GLU A 8 -15.97 22.88 -24.88
CA GLU A 8 -16.27 21.85 -23.86
C GLU A 8 -15.17 20.78 -23.72
N ALA A 9 -14.39 20.55 -24.77
CA ALA A 9 -13.38 19.49 -24.81
C ALA A 9 -12.10 19.81 -24.01
N VAL A 10 -11.87 21.09 -23.69
CA VAL A 10 -10.71 21.53 -22.88
C VAL A 10 -11.04 21.45 -21.38
N HIS A 11 -12.28 21.78 -20.99
CA HIS A 11 -12.73 21.72 -19.60
C HIS A 11 -12.79 20.27 -19.07
N ARG A 12 -13.18 19.29 -19.90
CA ARG A 12 -13.18 17.86 -19.52
C ARG A 12 -11.77 17.25 -19.42
N ARG A 13 -10.79 17.75 -20.19
CA ARG A 13 -9.40 17.25 -20.16
C ARG A 13 -8.68 17.58 -18.85
N GLY A 14 -8.86 18.81 -18.33
CA GLY A 14 -8.27 19.22 -17.05
C GLY A 14 -8.82 18.44 -15.84
N PHE A 15 -10.10 18.09 -15.86
CA PHE A 15 -10.72 17.28 -14.82
C PHE A 15 -10.18 15.84 -14.79
N VAL A 16 -10.00 15.22 -15.96
CA VAL A 16 -9.44 13.86 -16.06
C VAL A 16 -7.97 13.84 -15.64
N ILE A 17 -7.16 14.82 -16.05
CA ILE A 17 -5.74 14.93 -15.64
C ILE A 17 -5.62 15.18 -14.13
N GLY A 18 -6.46 16.05 -13.55
CA GLY A 18 -6.49 16.29 -12.10
C GLY A 18 -6.91 15.03 -11.31
N LYS A 19 -7.88 14.26 -11.82
CA LYS A 19 -8.30 12.99 -11.22
C LYS A 19 -7.21 11.92 -11.36
N LEU A 20 -6.53 11.83 -12.50
CA LEU A 20 -5.39 10.94 -12.69
C LEU A 20 -4.24 11.30 -11.77
N ASN A 21 -3.83 12.57 -11.69
CA ASN A 21 -2.75 13.00 -10.79
C ASN A 21 -3.09 12.74 -9.32
N LYS A 22 -4.37 12.88 -8.94
CA LYS A 22 -4.83 12.53 -7.59
C LYS A 22 -4.74 11.04 -7.32
N ILE A 23 -5.10 10.19 -8.28
CA ILE A 23 -4.98 8.72 -8.19
C ILE A 23 -3.51 8.30 -8.18
N VAL A 24 -2.70 8.84 -9.07
CA VAL A 24 -1.25 8.58 -9.14
C VAL A 24 -0.62 8.95 -7.80
N ASN A 25 -0.86 10.15 -7.27
CA ASN A 25 -0.34 10.55 -5.96
C ASN A 25 -0.88 9.68 -4.80
N LEU A 26 -2.13 9.21 -4.85
CA LEU A 26 -2.68 8.31 -3.84
C LEU A 26 -1.97 6.95 -3.84
N VAL A 27 -1.68 6.43 -5.04
CA VAL A 27 -0.95 5.16 -5.25
C VAL A 27 0.53 5.32 -4.89
N THR A 28 1.17 6.44 -5.23
CA THR A 28 2.58 6.72 -4.91
C THR A 28 2.80 6.96 -3.40
N MET A 29 1.77 7.35 -2.65
CA MET A 29 1.85 7.56 -1.19
C MET A 29 1.67 6.27 -0.36
N LEU A 30 1.39 5.14 -1.00
CA LEU A 30 1.10 3.85 -0.37
C LEU A 30 2.39 3.06 -0.02
N GLU A 31 3.37 3.74 0.57
CA GLU A 31 4.62 3.15 1.06
C GLU A 31 4.64 3.11 2.58
N ALA A 32 5.14 2.02 3.17
CA ALA A 32 5.44 1.93 4.59
C ALA A 32 6.74 1.15 4.81
N SER A 33 7.53 1.60 5.78
CA SER A 33 8.80 0.98 6.17
C SER A 33 8.81 0.74 7.68
N VAL A 34 9.36 -0.39 8.10
CA VAL A 34 9.52 -0.73 9.52
C VAL A 34 10.99 -1.07 9.75
N GLU A 35 11.61 -0.38 10.71
CA GLU A 35 12.93 -0.74 11.20
C GLU A 35 12.81 -1.70 12.37
N THR A 36 13.56 -2.81 12.33
CA THR A 36 13.62 -3.76 13.43
C THR A 36 15.04 -4.26 13.63
N ARG A 37 15.37 -4.58 14.88
CA ARG A 37 16.64 -5.20 15.22
C ARG A 37 16.49 -6.72 15.18
N VAL A 38 17.30 -7.37 14.35
CA VAL A 38 17.37 -8.83 14.31
C VAL A 38 17.90 -9.36 15.64
N ARG A 39 17.13 -10.23 16.29
CA ARG A 39 17.49 -10.88 17.55
C ARG A 39 18.27 -12.16 17.28
N PHE A 40 19.09 -12.56 18.24
CA PHE A 40 19.83 -13.83 18.14
C PHE A 40 18.91 -15.05 17.99
N ALA A 41 17.71 -15.01 18.59
CA ALA A 41 16.70 -16.05 18.40
C ALA A 41 16.15 -16.15 16.97
N GLU A 42 16.33 -15.10 16.15
CA GLU A 42 15.88 -15.06 14.75
C GLU A 42 16.99 -15.45 13.76
N THR A 43 18.21 -15.67 14.26
CA THR A 43 19.36 -16.13 13.48
C THR A 43 19.52 -17.63 13.62
N ASP A 44 19.98 -18.28 12.56
CA ASP A 44 20.37 -19.69 12.60
C ASP A 44 21.84 -19.86 13.06
N ALA A 45 22.28 -21.11 13.21
CA ALA A 45 23.65 -21.44 13.59
C ALA A 45 24.71 -21.01 12.55
N MET A 46 24.30 -20.52 11.38
CA MET A 46 25.18 -20.01 10.32
C MET A 46 25.36 -18.49 10.38
N GLY A 47 24.76 -17.82 11.38
CA GLY A 47 24.93 -16.38 11.59
C GLY A 47 24.11 -15.52 10.62
N VAL A 48 23.13 -16.10 9.95
CA VAL A 48 22.18 -15.42 9.05
C VAL A 48 20.78 -15.55 9.64
N THR A 49 19.87 -14.66 9.24
CA THR A 49 18.46 -14.81 9.59
C THR A 49 17.90 -16.10 9.02
N TYR A 50 17.24 -16.87 9.89
CA TYR A 50 16.47 -18.03 9.47
C TYR A 50 15.33 -17.63 8.52
N HIS A 51 15.21 -18.29 7.37
CA HIS A 51 14.26 -17.94 6.32
C HIS A 51 12.78 -17.87 6.78
N GLY A 52 12.41 -18.62 7.82
CA GLY A 52 11.06 -18.54 8.40
C GLY A 52 10.72 -17.18 9.01
N ASN A 53 11.71 -16.34 9.33
CA ASN A 53 11.50 -15.03 9.95
C ASN A 53 11.17 -13.92 8.94
N TYR A 54 11.32 -14.15 7.63
CA TYR A 54 10.93 -13.15 6.63
C TYR A 54 9.42 -12.87 6.64
N LEU A 55 8.58 -13.91 6.82
CA LEU A 55 7.12 -13.74 6.84
C LEU A 55 6.65 -12.83 7.99
N PRO A 56 7.08 -13.02 9.25
CA PRO A 56 6.82 -12.06 10.33
C PRO A 56 7.27 -10.64 10.00
N TRP A 57 8.39 -10.45 9.31
CA TRP A 57 8.88 -9.11 8.98
C TRP A 57 8.05 -8.42 7.90
N PHE A 58 7.63 -9.16 6.87
CA PHE A 58 6.67 -8.65 5.89
C PHE A 58 5.33 -8.30 6.54
N GLU A 59 4.90 -9.11 7.51
CA GLU A 59 3.68 -8.83 8.27
C GLU A 59 3.76 -7.50 9.04
N MET A 60 4.90 -7.20 9.68
CA MET A 60 5.07 -5.91 10.37
C MET A 60 4.90 -4.73 9.40
N ALA A 61 5.52 -4.80 8.22
CA ALA A 61 5.41 -3.74 7.20
C ALA A 61 3.98 -3.61 6.67
N ARG A 62 3.30 -4.75 6.46
CA ARG A 62 1.90 -4.80 6.03
C ARG A 62 0.97 -4.16 7.06
N VAL A 63 1.13 -4.47 8.35
CA VAL A 63 0.36 -3.85 9.42
C VAL A 63 0.63 -2.34 9.48
N ALA A 64 1.89 -1.90 9.39
CA ALA A 64 2.22 -0.47 9.35
C ALA A 64 1.58 0.25 8.15
N MET A 65 1.49 -0.42 7.00
CA MET A 65 0.80 0.11 5.83
C MET A 65 -0.71 0.22 6.03
N LEU A 66 -1.33 -0.81 6.61
CA LEU A 66 -2.76 -0.84 6.95
C LEU A 66 -3.12 0.28 7.95
N ASP A 67 -2.27 0.50 8.95
CA ASP A 67 -2.40 1.59 9.90
C ASP A 67 -2.30 2.96 9.19
N LYS A 68 -1.34 3.13 8.27
CA LYS A 68 -1.14 4.37 7.50
C LYS A 68 -2.36 4.74 6.65
N ILE A 69 -3.05 3.76 6.09
CA ILE A 69 -4.25 3.99 5.26
C ILE A 69 -5.54 4.10 6.09
N GLY A 70 -5.45 4.04 7.42
CA GLY A 70 -6.60 4.19 8.32
C GLY A 70 -7.49 2.96 8.44
N TYR A 71 -7.01 1.80 8.01
CA TYR A 71 -7.72 0.52 8.10
C TYR A 71 -6.85 -0.50 8.83
N PRO A 72 -6.66 -0.33 10.16
CA PRO A 72 -5.83 -1.24 10.94
C PRO A 72 -6.41 -2.66 10.87
N TYR A 73 -5.51 -3.64 10.97
CA TYR A 73 -5.84 -5.06 10.74
C TYR A 73 -7.05 -5.55 11.56
N ARG A 74 -7.16 -5.09 12.81
CA ARG A 74 -8.27 -5.46 13.72
C ARG A 74 -9.65 -4.99 13.23
N GLU A 75 -9.72 -3.85 12.54
CA GLU A 75 -10.98 -3.37 11.98
C GLU A 75 -11.39 -4.18 10.74
N LEU A 76 -10.41 -4.58 9.91
CA LEU A 76 -10.66 -5.50 8.80
C LEU A 76 -11.26 -6.84 9.27
N GLU A 77 -10.74 -7.41 10.37
CA GLU A 77 -11.30 -8.63 10.95
C GLU A 77 -12.73 -8.45 11.47
N LYS A 78 -13.02 -7.31 12.12
CA LYS A 78 -14.39 -7.00 12.59
C LYS A 78 -15.38 -6.84 11.45
N ASP A 79 -14.93 -6.28 10.33
CA ASP A 79 -15.72 -6.12 9.11
C ASP A 79 -15.90 -7.45 8.35
N GLY A 80 -15.32 -8.55 8.86
CA GLY A 80 -15.46 -9.89 8.29
C GLY A 80 -14.48 -10.20 7.17
N PHE A 81 -13.46 -9.36 6.96
CA PHE A 81 -12.41 -9.62 5.99
C PHE A 81 -11.28 -10.46 6.58
N LEU A 82 -10.81 -11.42 5.80
CA LEU A 82 -9.63 -12.24 6.10
C LEU A 82 -8.60 -12.00 5.00
N LEU A 83 -7.33 -11.84 5.39
CA LEU A 83 -6.22 -11.59 4.46
C LEU A 83 -5.24 -12.78 4.51
N PRO A 84 -5.57 -13.91 3.84
CA PRO A 84 -4.67 -15.06 3.80
C PRO A 84 -3.42 -14.73 2.99
N VAL A 85 -2.29 -15.29 3.43
CA VAL A 85 -1.07 -15.34 2.61
C VAL A 85 -1.26 -16.43 1.56
N LEU A 86 -0.98 -16.13 0.29
CA LEU A 86 -1.04 -17.06 -0.83
C LEU A 86 0.39 -17.44 -1.27
N GLU A 87 0.53 -18.58 -1.97
CA GLU A 87 1.78 -19.10 -2.54
C GLU A 87 2.10 -18.56 -3.93
#